data_AF-B7WRP1-F1
#
_entry.id   AF-B7WRP1-F1
#
_cell.length_a   1.000
_cell.length_b   1.000
_cell.length_c   1.000
_cell.angle_alpha   90.00
_cell.angle_beta   90.00
_cell.angle_gamma   90.00
#
_symmetry.space_group_name_H-M   'P 1'
#
loop_
_entity.id
_entity.type
_entity.pdbx_description
1 polymer ?
#
loop_
_entity_poly.entity_id
_entity_poly.type
_entity_poly.pdbx_seq_one_letter_code
_entity_poly.pdbx_strand_id
1 'polypeptide(L)'
;MGKSTYRALVIASLGIPILGMLAEYGFDLVPQELADLSQSLLMQSEVGPTDWIFLLALSVLVVLGLISFYGMLWFRAWAPRFTLWSSVATAVVACFSPPIVLSGLGNATSGLGFALFGAVLALPYYSPEVREMFWPSTPEA
;
A
#
# COMPACT_ATOMS: atom_id res chain seq x y z
N MET A 1 20.91 11.16 -1.85
CA MET A 1 19.63 11.28 -1.11
C MET A 1 19.85 10.87 0.34
N GLY A 2 19.34 11.62 1.31
CA GLY A 2 19.56 11.35 2.74
C GLY A 2 18.54 10.37 3.36
N LYS A 3 18.89 9.78 4.51
CA LYS A 3 18.01 8.86 5.27
C LYS A 3 16.67 9.51 5.63
N SER A 4 16.65 10.80 5.97
CA SER A 4 15.43 11.56 6.30
C SER A 4 14.51 11.70 5.09
N THR A 5 15.05 12.01 3.91
CA THR A 5 14.29 12.11 2.66
C THR A 5 13.66 10.78 2.27
N TYR A 6 14.40 9.67 2.41
CA TYR A 6 13.87 8.34 2.12
C TYR A 6 12.73 7.98 3.08
N ARG A 7 12.91 8.21 4.39
CA ARG A 7 11.85 7.99 5.39
C ARG A 7 10.61 8.84 5.10
N ALA A 8 10.79 10.09 4.70
CA ALA A 8 9.68 10.96 4.33
C ALA A 8 8.90 10.41 3.12
N LEU A 9 9.59 9.88 2.10
CA LEU A 9 8.94 9.23 0.96
C LEU A 9 8.17 7.97 1.37
N VAL A 10 8.76 7.12 2.22
CA VAL A 10 8.10 5.93 2.77
C VAL A 10 6.83 6.34 3.50
N ILE A 11 6.91 7.32 4.41
CA ILE A 11 5.76 7.84 5.16
C ILE A 11 4.72 8.45 4.23
N ALA A 12 5.12 9.26 3.25
CA ALA A 12 4.22 9.91 2.32
C ALA A 12 3.46 8.89 1.44
N SER A 13 4.12 7.80 1.04
CA SER A 13 3.52 6.75 0.21
C SER A 13 2.32 6.06 0.90
N LEU A 14 2.32 6.01 2.24
CA LEU A 14 1.23 5.46 3.03
C LEU A 14 0.27 6.56 3.53
N GLY A 15 0.82 7.71 3.95
CA GLY A 15 0.06 8.79 4.55
C GLY A 15 -0.89 9.49 3.57
N ILE A 16 -0.47 9.70 2.32
CA ILE A 16 -1.31 10.39 1.33
C ILE A 16 -2.58 9.60 0.99
N PRO A 17 -2.52 8.27 0.71
CA PRO A 17 -3.73 7.46 0.56
C PRO A 17 -4.64 7.46 1.78
N ILE A 18 -4.08 7.37 3.00
CA ILE A 18 -4.88 7.38 4.24
C ILE A 18 -5.62 8.71 4.39
N LEU A 19 -4.95 9.85 4.14
CA LEU A 19 -5.59 11.16 4.17
C LEU A 19 -6.67 11.29 3.09
N GLY A 20 -6.43 10.72 1.90
CA GLY A 20 -7.43 10.64 0.84
C GLY A 20 -8.68 9.87 1.27
N MET A 21 -8.50 8.70 1.89
CA MET A 21 -9.60 7.89 2.41
C MET A 21 -10.38 8.60 3.52
N LEU A 22 -9.69 9.28 4.44
CA LEU A 22 -10.33 10.09 5.48
C LEU A 22 -11.12 11.27 4.89
N ALA A 23 -10.60 11.89 3.83
CA ALA A 23 -11.31 12.94 3.12
C ALA A 23 -12.56 12.40 2.41
N GLU A 24 -12.47 11.23 1.76
CA GLU A 24 -13.65 10.58 1.17
C GLU A 24 -14.77 10.37 2.19
N TYR A 25 -14.42 9.85 3.38
CA TYR A 25 -15.38 9.63 4.46
C TYR A 25 -15.92 10.92 5.07
N GLY A 26 -15.08 11.95 5.23
CA GLY A 26 -15.45 13.20 5.89
C GLY A 26 -16.28 14.15 5.03
N PHE A 27 -16.13 14.10 3.70
CA PHE A 27 -16.77 15.02 2.77
C PHE A 27 -17.88 14.39 1.92
N ASP A 28 -18.18 13.11 2.12
CA ASP A 28 -19.22 12.36 1.37
C ASP A 28 -19.07 12.54 -0.15
N LEU A 29 -17.83 12.41 -0.62
CA LEU A 29 -17.43 12.72 -2.01
C LEU A 29 -17.97 11.71 -3.03
N VAL A 30 -18.49 10.57 -2.57
CA VAL A 30 -19.13 9.55 -3.40
C VAL A 30 -20.63 9.74 -3.30
N PRO A 31 -21.35 10.00 -4.42
CA PRO A 31 -22.79 10.13 -4.39
C PRO A 31 -23.44 8.89 -3.78
N GLN A 32 -24.39 9.10 -2.87
CA GLN A 32 -25.05 8.04 -2.12
C GLN A 32 -25.69 6.97 -3.00
N GLU A 33 -26.22 7.34 -4.17
CA GLU A 33 -26.78 6.40 -5.15
C GLU A 33 -25.75 5.40 -5.69
N LEU A 34 -24.49 5.82 -5.87
CA LEU A 34 -23.39 4.95 -6.30
C LEU A 34 -22.89 4.07 -5.13
N ALA A 35 -22.88 4.62 -3.92
CA ALA A 35 -22.57 3.86 -2.71
C ALA A 35 -23.61 2.75 -2.48
N ASP A 36 -24.90 3.07 -2.57
CA ASP A 36 -26.02 2.14 -2.43
C ASP A 36 -26.04 1.09 -3.55
N LEU A 37 -25.70 1.48 -4.79
CA LEU A 37 -25.54 0.52 -5.88
C LEU A 37 -24.37 -0.45 -5.61
N SER A 38 -23.24 0.05 -5.12
CA SER A 38 -22.10 -0.80 -4.76
C SER A 38 -22.42 -1.74 -3.59
N GLN A 39 -23.14 -1.25 -2.58
CA GLN A 39 -23.56 -2.03 -1.42
C GLN A 39 -24.62 -3.07 -1.79
N SER A 40 -25.56 -2.74 -2.68
CA SER A 40 -26.57 -3.68 -3.16
C SER A 40 -25.96 -4.80 -4.00
N LEU A 41 -24.94 -4.51 -4.81
CA LEU A 41 -24.17 -5.54 -5.52
C LEU A 41 -23.39 -6.44 -4.56
N LEU A 42 -22.83 -5.88 -3.48
CA LEU A 42 -22.17 -6.67 -2.42
C LEU A 42 -23.17 -7.51 -1.62
N MET A 43 -24.37 -6.99 -1.32
CA MET A 43 -25.43 -7.68 -0.56
C MET A 43 -26.14 -8.77 -1.38
N GLN A 44 -26.18 -8.65 -2.71
CA GLN A 44 -26.68 -9.71 -3.58
C GLN A 44 -25.68 -10.87 -3.75
N SER A 45 -24.41 -10.65 -3.42
CA SER A 45 -23.41 -11.71 -3.39
C SER A 45 -23.61 -12.54 -2.12
N GLU A 46 -24.00 -13.81 -2.26
CA GLU A 46 -23.98 -14.74 -1.13
C GLU A 46 -22.54 -14.84 -0.61
N VAL A 47 -22.35 -14.60 0.69
CA VAL A 47 -21.04 -14.69 1.33
C VAL A 47 -20.56 -16.13 1.26
N GLY A 48 -19.66 -16.38 0.32
CA GLY A 48 -19.12 -17.70 0.05
C GLY A 48 -17.88 -18.01 0.88
N PRO A 49 -17.42 -19.28 0.89
CA PRO A 49 -16.12 -19.65 1.47
C PRO A 49 -14.95 -18.84 0.88
N THR A 50 -15.07 -18.44 -0.39
CA THR A 50 -14.07 -17.63 -1.11
C THR A 50 -13.90 -16.24 -0.51
N ASP A 51 -14.97 -15.62 -0.02
CA ASP A 51 -14.91 -14.27 0.59
C ASP A 51 -14.14 -14.31 1.91
N TRP A 52 -14.34 -15.37 2.70
CA TRP A 52 -13.57 -15.59 3.93
C TRP A 52 -12.08 -15.81 3.65
N ILE A 53 -11.76 -16.57 2.60
CA ILE A 53 -10.37 -16.77 2.16
C ILE A 53 -9.75 -15.43 1.71
N PHE A 54 -10.50 -14.63 0.96
CA PHE A 54 -10.07 -13.30 0.54
C PHE A 54 -9.82 -12.38 1.73
N LEU A 55 -10.75 -12.30 2.70
CA LEU A 55 -10.59 -11.49 3.91
C LEU A 55 -9.39 -11.94 4.74
N LEU A 56 -9.19 -13.25 4.87
CA LEU A 56 -8.02 -13.80 5.56
C LEU A 56 -6.73 -13.41 4.82
N ALA A 57 -6.68 -13.57 3.50
CA ALA A 57 -5.54 -13.17 2.68
C ALA A 57 -5.26 -11.67 2.80
N LEU A 58 -6.29 -10.83 2.75
CA LEU A 58 -6.19 -9.38 2.94
C LEU A 58 -5.62 -9.05 4.33
N SER A 59 -6.10 -9.71 5.39
CA SER A 59 -5.61 -9.49 6.76
C SER A 59 -4.12 -9.83 6.90
N VAL A 60 -3.69 -10.93 6.27
CA VAL A 60 -2.28 -11.33 6.23
C VAL A 60 -1.45 -10.29 5.47
N LEU A 61 -1.93 -9.81 4.32
CA LEU A 61 -1.24 -8.78 3.54
C LEU A 61 -1.10 -7.46 4.30
N VAL A 62 -2.09 -7.06 5.10
CA VAL A 62 -1.97 -5.88 5.97
C VAL A 62 -0.83 -6.06 6.96
N VAL A 63 -0.72 -7.22 7.61
CA VAL A 63 0.38 -7.53 8.53
C VAL A 63 1.73 -7.52 7.81
N LEU A 64 1.83 -8.14 6.63
CA LEU A 64 3.05 -8.11 5.82
C LEU A 64 3.42 -6.68 5.39
N GLY A 65 2.43 -5.87 5.07
CA GLY A 65 2.59 -4.45 4.76
C GLY A 65 3.17 -3.66 5.92
N LEU A 66 2.68 -3.89 7.15
CA LEU A 66 3.22 -3.25 8.36
C LEU A 66 4.67 -3.69 8.65
N ILE A 67 4.98 -4.98 8.50
CA ILE A 67 6.34 -5.51 8.66
C ILE A 67 7.28 -4.88 7.61
N SER A 68 6.83 -4.78 6.36
CA SER A 68 7.55 -4.12 5.27
C SER A 68 7.82 -2.65 5.57
N PHE A 69 6.79 -1.91 5.98
CA PHE A 69 6.88 -0.49 6.30
C PHE A 69 7.86 -0.25 7.45
N TYR A 70 7.76 -1.04 8.52
CA TYR A 70 8.71 -1.02 9.63
C TYR A 70 10.14 -1.28 9.15
N GLY A 71 10.34 -2.35 8.37
CA GLY A 71 11.65 -2.70 7.82
C GLY A 71 12.25 -1.60 6.95
N MET A 72 11.43 -0.92 6.15
CA MET A 72 11.86 0.21 5.31
C MET A 72 12.25 1.43 6.13
N LEU A 73 11.51 1.77 7.19
CA LEU A 73 11.84 2.91 8.06
C LEU A 73 13.13 2.72 8.86
N TRP A 74 13.39 1.48 9.27
CA TRP A 74 14.59 1.08 10.01
C TRP A 74 15.73 0.59 9.13
N PHE A 75 15.60 0.74 7.80
CA PHE A 75 16.64 0.37 6.82
C PHE A 75 17.16 -1.06 6.97
N ARG A 76 16.26 -2.01 7.23
CA ARG A 76 16.65 -3.40 7.47
C ARG A 76 17.01 -4.08 6.14
N ALA A 77 18.13 -4.80 6.10
CA ALA A 77 18.65 -5.42 4.87
C ALA A 77 17.68 -6.38 4.14
N TRP A 78 16.73 -6.98 4.86
CA TRP A 78 15.71 -7.84 4.24
C TRP A 78 14.50 -7.07 3.69
N ALA A 79 14.29 -5.82 4.13
CA ALA A 79 13.07 -5.08 3.87
C ALA A 79 12.79 -4.84 2.38
N PRO A 80 13.73 -4.35 1.54
CA PRO A 80 13.41 -4.08 0.13
C PRO A 80 12.94 -5.32 -0.63
N ARG A 81 13.60 -6.47 -0.41
CA ARG A 81 13.23 -7.74 -1.04
C ARG A 81 11.89 -8.24 -0.52
N PHE A 82 11.68 -8.19 0.78
CA PHE A 82 10.43 -8.61 1.41
C PHE A 82 9.25 -7.77 0.93
N THR A 83 9.41 -6.44 0.88
CA THR A 83 8.37 -5.54 0.40
C THR A 83 8.04 -5.81 -1.06
N LEU A 84 9.04 -6.01 -1.92
CA LEU A 84 8.82 -6.35 -3.33
C LEU A 84 7.97 -7.62 -3.49
N TRP A 85 8.30 -8.71 -2.79
CA TRP A 85 7.52 -9.94 -2.84
C TRP A 85 6.12 -9.77 -2.23
N SER A 86 6.00 -9.05 -1.12
CA SER A 86 4.69 -8.77 -0.53
C SER A 86 3.80 -7.94 -1.46
N SER A 87 4.36 -6.99 -2.22
CA SER A 87 3.62 -6.20 -3.20
C SER A 87 3.13 -7.03 -4.37
N VAL A 88 3.92 -8.00 -4.83
CA VAL A 88 3.49 -8.97 -5.85
C VAL A 88 2.31 -9.80 -5.31
N ALA A 89 2.40 -10.29 -4.06
CA ALA A 89 1.30 -11.01 -3.43
C ALA A 89 0.05 -10.13 -3.29
N THR A 90 0.20 -8.85 -2.92
CA THR A 90 -0.90 -7.89 -2.87
C THR A 90 -1.55 -7.70 -4.24
N ALA A 91 -0.77 -7.58 -5.31
CA ALA A 91 -1.31 -7.43 -6.67
C ALA A 91 -2.14 -8.66 -7.08
N VAL A 92 -1.69 -9.87 -6.73
CA VAL A 92 -2.44 -11.11 -7.00
C VAL A 92 -3.76 -11.13 -6.24
N VAL A 93 -3.76 -10.81 -4.95
CA VAL A 93 -4.99 -10.78 -4.15
C VAL A 93 -5.93 -9.67 -4.63
N ALA A 94 -5.41 -8.52 -5.03
CA ALA A 94 -6.21 -7.39 -5.54
C ALA A 94 -7.02 -7.76 -6.80
N CYS A 95 -6.57 -8.71 -7.62
CA CYS A 95 -7.35 -9.21 -8.76
C CYS A 95 -8.67 -9.89 -8.37
N PHE A 96 -8.79 -10.35 -7.11
CA PHE A 96 -9.99 -10.95 -6.55
C PHE A 96 -10.80 -9.98 -5.70
N SER A 97 -10.37 -8.71 -5.63
CA SER A 97 -11.11 -7.68 -4.89
C SER A 97 -12.44 -7.41 -5.58
N PRO A 98 -13.53 -7.21 -4.82
CA PRO A 98 -14.75 -6.66 -5.38
C PRO A 98 -14.50 -5.27 -5.97
N PRO A 99 -15.34 -4.82 -6.92
CA PRO A 99 -15.23 -3.50 -7.51
C PRO A 99 -15.40 -2.43 -6.42
N ILE A 100 -14.44 -1.51 -6.34
CA ILE A 100 -14.44 -0.39 -5.40
C ILE A 100 -14.75 0.88 -6.19
N VAL A 101 -15.77 1.61 -5.76
CA VAL A 101 -16.06 2.95 -6.27
C VAL A 101 -15.24 3.95 -5.48
N LEU A 102 -14.47 4.78 -6.17
CA LEU A 102 -13.66 5.84 -5.58
C LEU A 102 -14.06 7.18 -6.20
N SER A 103 -14.03 8.25 -5.40
CA SER A 103 -14.18 9.60 -5.95
C SER A 103 -12.91 10.00 -6.73
N GLY A 104 -12.97 11.11 -7.47
CA GLY A 104 -11.78 11.65 -8.14
C GLY A 104 -10.62 11.95 -7.18
N LEU A 105 -10.93 12.35 -5.93
CA LEU A 105 -9.94 12.62 -4.90
C LEU A 105 -9.30 11.33 -4.36
N GLY A 106 -10.09 10.30 -4.06
CA GLY A 106 -9.58 9.01 -3.61
C GLY A 106 -8.76 8.32 -4.69
N ASN A 107 -9.17 8.42 -5.94
CA ASN A 107 -8.40 7.89 -7.06
C ASN A 107 -7.06 8.63 -7.24
N ALA A 108 -7.05 9.97 -7.14
CA ALA A 108 -5.84 10.77 -7.25
C ALA A 108 -4.84 10.52 -6.11
N THR A 109 -5.33 10.49 -4.87
CA THR A 109 -4.50 10.24 -3.68
C THR A 109 -3.97 8.80 -3.66
N SER A 110 -4.79 7.82 -4.06
CA SER A 110 -4.35 6.43 -4.24
C SER A 110 -3.28 6.32 -5.33
N GLY A 111 -3.50 6.95 -6.49
CA GLY A 111 -2.54 6.98 -7.59
C GLY A 111 -1.19 7.60 -7.19
N LEU A 112 -1.22 8.71 -6.45
CA LEU A 112 -0.02 9.33 -5.89
C LEU A 112 0.69 8.42 -4.88
N GLY A 113 -0.07 7.75 -4.01
CA GLY A 113 0.47 6.76 -3.08
C GLY A 113 1.19 5.63 -3.80
N PHE A 114 0.57 5.05 -4.83
CA PHE A 114 1.18 3.99 -5.64
C PHE A 114 2.44 4.46 -6.37
N ALA A 115 2.43 5.67 -6.94
CA ALA A 115 3.59 6.24 -7.60
C ALA A 115 4.76 6.44 -6.63
N LEU A 116 4.49 7.00 -5.45
CA LEU A 116 5.50 7.19 -4.40
C LEU A 116 6.00 5.85 -3.86
N PHE A 117 5.10 4.88 -3.65
CA PHE A 117 5.46 3.55 -3.20
C PHE A 117 6.34 2.81 -4.23
N GLY A 118 6.01 2.93 -5.52
CA GLY A 118 6.84 2.40 -6.61
C GLY A 118 8.24 3.03 -6.63
N ALA A 119 8.35 4.34 -6.41
CA ALA A 119 9.64 5.01 -6.27
C ALA A 119 10.42 4.49 -5.05
N VAL A 120 9.77 4.36 -3.89
CA VAL A 120 10.37 3.79 -2.67
C VAL A 120 10.87 2.35 -2.88
N LEU A 121 10.12 1.52 -3.62
CA LEU A 121 10.53 0.17 -3.98
C LEU A 121 11.74 0.14 -4.93
N ALA A 122 11.79 1.05 -5.90
CA ALA A 122 12.86 1.07 -6.91
C ALA A 122 14.18 1.64 -6.37
N LEU A 123 14.12 2.67 -5.53
CA LEU A 123 15.30 3.41 -5.06
C LEU A 123 16.41 2.54 -4.44
N PRO A 124 16.13 1.53 -3.58
CA PRO A 124 17.16 0.64 -3.04
C PRO A 124 17.94 -0.18 -4.09
N TYR A 125 17.38 -0.36 -5.29
CA TYR A 125 18.00 -1.14 -6.36
C TYR A 125 18.75 -0.28 -7.38
N TYR A 126 18.26 0.94 -7.64
CA TYR A 126 18.81 1.82 -8.68
C TYR A 126 19.71 2.95 -8.13
N SER A 127 19.50 3.40 -6.89
CA SER A 127 20.33 4.43 -6.26
C SER A 127 21.39 3.80 -5.36
N PRO A 128 22.69 3.99 -5.63
CA PRO A 128 23.76 3.44 -4.79
C PRO A 128 23.70 4.01 -3.37
N GLU A 129 23.34 5.28 -3.22
CA GLU A 129 23.24 5.98 -1.92
C GLU A 129 22.15 5.38 -1.04
N VAL A 130 20.99 5.05 -1.62
CA VAL A 130 19.89 4.41 -0.87
C VAL A 130 20.22 2.94 -0.62
N ARG A 131 20.85 2.27 -1.59
CA ARG A 131 21.28 0.88 -1.46
C ARG A 131 22.22 0.69 -0.27
N GLU A 132 23.17 1.60 -0.06
CA GLU A 132 24.10 1.57 1.09
C GLU A 132 23.39 1.71 2.44
N MET A 133 22.20 2.34 2.49
CA MET A 133 21.42 2.41 3.72
C MET A 133 20.90 1.04 4.15
N PHE A 134 20.58 0.16 3.20
CA PHE A 134 20.03 -1.19 3.45
C PHE A 134 21.09 -2.28 3.46
N TRP A 135 22.11 -2.15 2.60
CA TRP A 135 23.21 -3.10 2.45
C TRP A 135 24.55 -2.34 2.49
N PRO A 136 25.00 -1.92 3.67
CA PRO A 136 26.28 -1.25 3.81
C PRO A 136 27.43 -2.18 3.41
N SER A 137 28.35 -1.64 2.62
CA SER A 137 29.54 -2.33 2.10
C SER A 137 30.65 -2.48 3.14
N THR A 138 30.67 -1.62 4.15
CA THR A 138 31.50 -1.72 5.35
C THR A 138 30.64 -2.07 6.57
N PRO A 139 30.97 -3.12 7.34
CA PRO A 139 30.34 -3.34 8.64
C PRO A 139 30.63 -2.13 9.53
N GLU A 140 29.61 -1.55 10.16
CA GLU A 140 29.82 -0.59 11.24
C GLU A 140 30.68 -1.28 12.31
N ALA A 141 31.86 -0.70 12.60
CA ALA A 141 32.82 -1.19 13.58
C ALA A 141 32.35 -0.94 15.02
#